data_AF-A0A7Y4C4B6-F1
#
_entry.id   AF-A0A7Y4C4B6-F1
#
_cell.length_a   1.000
_cell.length_b   1.000
_cell.length_c   1.000
_cell.angle_alpha   90.00
_cell.angle_beta   90.00
_cell.angle_gamma   90.00
#
_symmetry.space_group_name_H-M   'P 1'
#
loop_
_entity.id
_entity.type
_entity.pdbx_description
1 polymer ?
#
loop_
_entity_poly.entity_id
_entity_poly.type
_entity_poly.pdbx_seq_one_letter_code
_entity_poly.pdbx_strand_id
1 'polypeptide(L)'
;MNIAIYAITKHGAKHARRLKQELPYSQLFVAEVGRQEGDQSQLLSFPLSTFVEQQFAHFDAHIFICATGIVSRVISPLIVDKRTDPAVVTLDEQANFAISLLSGHRGGANALTERVAHIVKATAVITTASDVSESVSVDMLGAPFGWQLDSKTEQHITGVSAAVINDQPVVIVQQAGERKWWKYDKRMPAHIVCHNTVEGINPSDFQGAIVISDQLDVSIPNWQKEWVLWRPKSLVLGIGCDRNTPASVIKEGLAQFSQQFNLSLDSVAALSSIDLKSDEQGIITVAEQNQWSFDTFAPAVLDSAEGIENPSEYVKKVTGSQSVAEAAALTLSKTNSLVVAKWVFKQDGYNMTLACCRREFSESLVQQNRKNWLNKKRHHGHGAKPEPIKLNAYGNEVVEGYQCKPKHVDLNRPMLYHSHHILLCEGGRCAKAGSKNLAHELRTLLKEMGLGAGNKRIKISRTMCAGACRNRATMVIYQRHEQGQAAINDGLWLKNIEEISEDKWRVVFNALADNTPLHQRLGDEHFAVIAPAEELQTTAQIEETSSDNSSLEERSAQQESANG
;
A
#
# COMPACT_ATOMS: atom_id res chain seq x y z
N MET A 1 -18.32 15.08 -4.83
CA MET A 1 -19.42 14.26 -5.37
C MET A 1 -20.71 14.70 -4.70
N ASN A 2 -21.55 15.42 -5.43
CA ASN A 2 -22.90 15.77 -5.01
C ASN A 2 -23.82 14.57 -5.28
N ILE A 3 -24.60 14.15 -4.28
CA ILE A 3 -25.39 12.90 -4.36
C ILE A 3 -26.87 13.21 -4.19
N ALA A 4 -27.73 12.71 -5.06
CA ALA A 4 -29.18 12.75 -4.87
C ALA A 4 -29.72 11.42 -4.34
N ILE A 5 -30.53 11.44 -3.29
CA ILE A 5 -31.15 10.25 -2.68
C ILE A 5 -32.66 10.34 -2.86
N TYR A 6 -33.26 9.34 -3.49
CA TYR A 6 -34.70 9.30 -3.80
C TYR A 6 -35.39 8.20 -3.01
N ALA A 7 -36.44 8.57 -2.26
CA ALA A 7 -37.29 7.64 -1.54
C ALA A 7 -38.75 7.84 -1.90
N ILE A 8 -39.38 6.80 -2.47
CA ILE A 8 -40.79 6.85 -2.90
C ILE A 8 -41.76 6.17 -1.93
N THR A 9 -41.25 5.51 -0.88
CA THR A 9 -42.07 4.84 0.15
C THR A 9 -41.65 5.28 1.55
N LYS A 10 -42.52 5.00 2.53
CA LYS A 10 -42.27 5.26 3.95
C LYS A 10 -41.05 4.51 4.49
N HIS A 11 -40.89 3.22 4.16
CA HIS A 11 -39.72 2.44 4.61
C HIS A 11 -38.44 2.91 3.90
N GLY A 12 -38.52 3.18 2.59
CA GLY A 12 -37.40 3.73 1.84
C GLY A 12 -36.89 5.04 2.44
N ALA A 13 -37.80 5.92 2.89
CA ALA A 13 -37.43 7.18 3.53
C ALA A 13 -36.61 6.98 4.82
N LYS A 14 -36.83 5.89 5.57
CA LYS A 14 -36.01 5.57 6.75
C LYS A 14 -34.56 5.28 6.36
N HIS A 15 -34.33 4.48 5.32
CA HIS A 15 -32.99 4.20 4.80
C HIS A 15 -32.35 5.46 4.21
N ALA A 16 -33.15 6.29 3.52
CA ALA A 16 -32.70 7.54 2.92
C ALA A 16 -32.13 8.53 3.95
N ARG A 17 -32.79 8.68 5.09
CA ARG A 17 -32.31 9.52 6.20
C ARG A 17 -31.00 9.02 6.78
N ARG A 18 -30.88 7.69 6.96
CA ARG A 18 -29.63 7.08 7.44
C ARG A 18 -28.47 7.32 6.47
N LEU A 19 -28.73 7.21 5.17
CA LEU A 19 -27.75 7.53 4.13
C LEU A 19 -27.36 9.02 4.16
N LYS A 20 -28.34 9.92 4.30
CA LYS A 20 -28.12 11.38 4.38
C LYS A 20 -27.22 11.78 5.56
N GLN A 21 -27.27 11.06 6.68
CA GLN A 21 -26.40 11.30 7.84
C GLN A 21 -24.94 10.93 7.58
N GLU A 22 -24.69 9.84 6.86
CA GLU A 22 -23.35 9.27 6.63
C GLU A 22 -22.71 9.70 5.28
N LEU A 23 -23.50 10.27 4.39
CA LEU A 23 -23.08 10.81 3.09
C LEU A 23 -23.14 12.34 3.11
N PRO A 24 -22.07 13.02 3.56
CA PRO A 24 -22.00 14.47 3.49
C PRO A 24 -22.16 14.93 2.03
N TYR A 25 -22.78 16.09 1.81
CA TYR A 25 -23.10 16.64 0.47
C TYR A 25 -24.19 15.88 -0.32
N SER A 26 -24.95 14.98 0.31
CA SER A 26 -26.15 14.41 -0.32
C SER A 26 -27.37 15.32 -0.18
N GLN A 27 -28.27 15.31 -1.16
CA GLN A 27 -29.61 15.92 -1.09
C GLN A 27 -30.66 14.82 -1.07
N LEU A 28 -31.66 14.99 -0.19
CA LEU A 28 -32.68 13.99 0.07
C LEU A 28 -34.02 14.41 -0.53
N PHE A 29 -34.56 13.59 -1.44
CA PHE A 29 -35.85 13.76 -2.10
C PHE A 29 -36.81 12.65 -1.65
N VAL A 30 -37.92 13.03 -1.01
CA VAL A 30 -38.86 12.07 -0.40
C VAL A 30 -40.27 12.35 -0.90
N ALA A 31 -40.97 11.30 -1.32
CA ALA A 31 -42.38 11.38 -1.68
C ALA A 31 -43.25 11.70 -0.45
N GLU A 32 -44.42 12.29 -0.66
CA GLU A 32 -45.31 12.76 0.42
C GLU A 32 -45.56 11.69 1.51
N VAL A 33 -45.77 10.44 1.11
CA VAL A 33 -46.02 9.30 2.02
C VAL A 33 -44.88 8.99 3.00
N GLY A 34 -43.66 9.45 2.70
CA GLY A 34 -42.46 9.20 3.50
C GLY A 34 -41.96 10.41 4.28
N ARG A 35 -42.59 11.59 4.15
CA ARG A 35 -42.22 12.83 4.84
C ARG A 35 -42.37 12.72 6.35
N GLN A 36 -41.49 13.38 7.09
CA GLN A 36 -41.62 13.64 8.52
C GLN A 36 -41.32 15.12 8.80
N GLU A 37 -41.97 15.68 9.83
CA GLU A 37 -41.69 17.05 10.28
C GLU A 37 -40.25 17.17 10.77
N GLY A 38 -39.57 18.25 10.39
CA GLY A 38 -38.17 18.50 10.77
C GLY A 38 -37.11 17.86 9.87
N ASP A 39 -37.49 17.06 8.86
CA ASP A 39 -36.53 16.55 7.89
C ASP A 39 -36.04 17.65 6.93
N GLN A 40 -34.73 17.72 6.73
CA GLN A 40 -34.10 18.48 5.63
C GLN A 40 -34.25 17.74 4.28
N SER A 41 -35.47 17.34 3.94
CA SER A 41 -35.81 16.67 2.67
C SER A 41 -36.64 17.57 1.75
N GLN A 42 -36.36 17.53 0.46
CA GLN A 42 -37.18 18.15 -0.58
C GLN A 42 -38.30 17.21 -1.03
N LEU A 43 -39.43 17.78 -1.49
CA LEU A 43 -40.55 16.99 -1.99
C LEU A 43 -40.19 16.35 -3.33
N LEU A 44 -40.32 15.04 -3.41
CA LEU A 44 -40.30 14.31 -4.67
C LEU A 44 -41.71 14.34 -5.28
N SER A 45 -41.85 14.94 -6.47
CA SER A 45 -43.11 14.94 -7.22
C SER A 45 -43.16 13.83 -8.26
N PHE A 46 -44.38 13.41 -8.61
CA PHE A 46 -44.63 12.44 -9.67
C PHE A 46 -45.18 13.15 -10.93
N PRO A 47 -44.89 12.64 -12.15
CA PRO A 47 -44.19 11.38 -12.46
C PRO A 47 -42.68 11.40 -12.14
N LEU A 48 -42.16 10.29 -11.62
CA LEU A 48 -40.75 10.17 -11.21
C LEU A 48 -39.78 10.45 -12.36
N SER A 49 -40.15 10.10 -13.60
CA SER A 49 -39.35 10.35 -14.80
C SER A 49 -39.05 11.84 -15.01
N THR A 50 -40.08 12.68 -14.96
CA THR A 50 -39.96 14.13 -15.15
C THR A 50 -39.16 14.78 -14.01
N PHE A 51 -39.35 14.30 -12.78
CA PHE A 51 -38.58 14.79 -11.65
C PHE A 51 -37.09 14.44 -11.79
N VAL A 52 -36.76 13.19 -12.11
CA VAL A 52 -35.38 12.74 -12.26
C VAL A 52 -34.70 13.42 -13.43
N GLU A 53 -35.37 13.61 -14.56
CA GLU A 53 -34.85 14.33 -15.72
C GLU A 53 -34.29 15.72 -15.36
N GLN A 54 -35.01 16.47 -14.51
CA GLN A 54 -34.56 17.79 -14.04
C GLN A 54 -33.34 17.71 -13.13
N GLN A 55 -33.14 16.60 -12.41
CA GLN A 55 -32.05 16.45 -11.45
C GLN A 55 -30.84 15.72 -12.03
N PHE A 56 -31.00 14.89 -13.06
CA PHE A 56 -30.00 13.91 -13.48
C PHE A 56 -28.63 14.52 -13.82
N ALA A 57 -28.61 15.67 -14.50
CA ALA A 57 -27.36 16.36 -14.83
C ALA A 57 -26.79 17.23 -13.70
N HIS A 58 -27.55 17.47 -12.62
CA HIS A 58 -27.15 18.37 -11.52
C HIS A 58 -26.39 17.65 -10.40
N PHE A 59 -26.35 16.33 -10.42
CA PHE A 59 -25.68 15.52 -9.41
C PHE A 59 -24.67 14.58 -10.06
N ASP A 60 -23.59 14.29 -9.34
CA ASP A 60 -22.56 13.35 -9.78
C ASP A 60 -23.02 11.89 -9.57
N ALA A 61 -23.96 11.67 -8.64
CA ALA A 61 -24.48 10.36 -8.31
C ALA A 61 -25.94 10.38 -7.81
N HIS A 62 -26.65 9.28 -8.08
CA HIS A 62 -28.05 9.08 -7.72
C HIS A 62 -28.22 7.74 -6.98
N ILE A 63 -28.89 7.79 -5.82
CA ILE A 63 -29.27 6.61 -5.03
C ILE A 63 -30.79 6.51 -5.03
N PHE A 64 -31.33 5.48 -5.67
CA PHE A 64 -32.76 5.22 -5.73
C PHE A 64 -33.16 4.11 -4.77
N ILE A 65 -34.05 4.41 -3.83
CA ILE A 65 -34.57 3.44 -2.88
C ILE A 65 -35.92 2.92 -3.39
N CYS A 66 -35.85 2.05 -4.40
CA CYS A 66 -36.97 1.40 -5.05
C CYS A 66 -36.51 0.24 -5.94
N ALA A 67 -37.45 -0.43 -6.61
CA ALA A 67 -37.12 -1.53 -7.51
C ALA A 67 -36.26 -1.07 -8.69
N THR A 68 -35.16 -1.79 -8.96
CA THR A 68 -34.22 -1.50 -10.06
C THR A 68 -34.92 -1.33 -11.42
N GLY A 69 -35.95 -2.15 -11.70
CA GLY A 69 -36.70 -2.04 -12.96
C GLY A 69 -37.49 -0.73 -13.13
N ILE A 70 -37.83 -0.01 -12.04
CA ILE A 70 -38.40 1.35 -12.14
C ILE A 70 -37.29 2.31 -12.58
N VAL A 71 -36.14 2.24 -11.90
CA VAL A 71 -34.99 3.12 -12.15
C VAL A 71 -34.50 2.97 -13.58
N SER A 72 -34.29 1.74 -14.07
CA SER A 72 -33.85 1.48 -15.45
C SER A 72 -34.75 2.15 -16.49
N ARG A 73 -36.08 2.11 -16.29
CA ARG A 73 -37.03 2.76 -17.22
C ARG A 73 -36.98 4.28 -17.14
N VAL A 74 -36.82 4.83 -15.93
CA VAL A 74 -36.75 6.27 -15.67
C VAL A 74 -35.48 6.87 -16.27
N ILE A 75 -34.34 6.22 -16.12
CA ILE A 75 -33.05 6.76 -16.58
C ILE A 75 -32.75 6.43 -18.04
N SER A 76 -33.38 5.40 -18.63
CA SER A 76 -33.11 4.97 -20.02
C SER A 76 -33.07 6.10 -21.06
N PRO A 77 -33.95 7.12 -21.06
CA PRO A 77 -33.88 8.21 -22.02
C PRO A 77 -32.80 9.27 -21.70
N LEU A 78 -32.18 9.20 -20.51
CA LEU A 78 -31.22 10.18 -20.01
C LEU A 78 -29.76 9.73 -20.13
N ILE A 79 -29.53 8.43 -20.39
CA ILE A 79 -28.20 7.83 -20.54
C ILE A 79 -27.61 8.27 -21.87
N VAL A 80 -26.40 8.84 -21.85
CA VAL A 80 -25.71 9.33 -23.05
C VAL A 80 -24.39 8.60 -23.23
N ASP A 81 -23.50 8.66 -22.24
CA ASP A 81 -22.17 8.08 -22.32
C ASP A 81 -21.64 7.70 -20.93
N LYS A 82 -21.19 6.45 -20.77
CA LYS A 82 -20.64 5.90 -19.51
C LYS A 82 -19.49 6.71 -18.89
N ARG A 83 -18.88 7.64 -19.63
CA ARG A 83 -17.80 8.52 -19.19
C ARG A 83 -18.32 9.79 -18.50
N THR A 84 -19.52 10.24 -18.89
CA THR A 84 -20.12 11.50 -18.41
C THR A 84 -21.38 11.26 -17.59
N ASP A 85 -22.06 10.14 -17.81
CA ASP A 85 -23.28 9.79 -17.08
C ASP A 85 -22.99 9.62 -15.59
N PRO A 86 -23.85 10.16 -14.71
CA PRO A 86 -23.65 10.09 -13.27
C PRO A 86 -23.73 8.64 -12.76
N ALA A 87 -23.14 8.39 -11.60
CA ALA A 87 -23.29 7.11 -10.93
C ALA A 87 -24.75 6.86 -10.56
N VAL A 88 -25.26 5.65 -10.82
CA VAL A 88 -26.60 5.25 -10.36
C VAL A 88 -26.50 3.98 -9.52
N VAL A 89 -27.01 4.07 -8.29
CA VAL A 89 -27.12 2.97 -7.34
C VAL A 89 -28.58 2.77 -6.99
N THR A 90 -29.03 1.53 -6.94
CA THR A 90 -30.37 1.20 -6.44
C THR A 90 -30.29 0.44 -5.12
N LEU A 91 -31.24 0.68 -4.23
CA LEU A 91 -31.40 -0.01 -2.96
C LEU A 91 -32.83 -0.50 -2.85
N ASP A 92 -33.04 -1.79 -2.58
CA ASP A 92 -34.39 -2.29 -2.35
C ASP A 92 -34.97 -1.75 -1.02
N GLU A 93 -36.29 -1.77 -0.89
CA GLU A 93 -36.99 -1.15 0.24
C GLU A 93 -36.61 -1.73 1.61
N GLN A 94 -36.15 -2.97 1.66
CA GLN A 94 -35.72 -3.64 2.90
C GLN A 94 -34.22 -3.52 3.16
N ALA A 95 -33.47 -2.87 2.26
CA ALA A 95 -32.02 -2.78 2.28
C ALA A 95 -31.33 -4.16 2.31
N ASN A 96 -31.82 -5.11 1.53
CA ASN A 96 -31.16 -6.41 1.34
C ASN A 96 -29.98 -6.30 0.36
N PHE A 97 -30.14 -5.54 -0.71
CA PHE A 97 -29.21 -5.40 -1.82
C PHE A 97 -29.05 -3.94 -2.25
N ALA A 98 -27.81 -3.46 -2.26
CA ALA A 98 -27.42 -2.24 -2.97
C ALA A 98 -26.80 -2.66 -4.30
N ILE A 99 -27.29 -2.12 -5.43
CA ILE A 99 -26.93 -2.58 -6.77
C ILE A 99 -26.30 -1.42 -7.54
N SER A 100 -25.09 -1.64 -8.07
CA SER A 100 -24.43 -0.71 -8.99
C SER A 100 -25.09 -0.82 -10.35
N LEU A 101 -25.86 0.21 -10.76
CA LEU A 101 -26.70 0.16 -11.96
C LEU A 101 -26.08 0.84 -13.18
N LEU A 102 -25.46 2.01 -13.01
CA LEU A 102 -24.87 2.79 -14.10
C LEU A 102 -23.56 3.45 -13.66
N SER A 103 -22.59 3.56 -14.58
CA SER A 103 -21.30 4.23 -14.36
C SER A 103 -20.49 3.65 -13.17
N GLY A 104 -20.35 2.32 -13.16
CA GLY A 104 -19.68 1.53 -12.11
C GLY A 104 -18.27 2.00 -11.74
N HIS A 105 -17.39 2.13 -12.72
CA HIS A 105 -15.98 2.50 -12.50
C HIS A 105 -15.78 4.02 -12.35
N ARG A 106 -15.60 4.74 -13.47
CA ARG A 106 -15.26 6.17 -13.47
C ARG A 106 -16.33 7.05 -12.84
N GLY A 107 -17.61 6.75 -13.04
CA GLY A 107 -18.69 7.47 -12.36
C GLY A 107 -18.77 7.18 -10.86
N GLY A 108 -18.13 6.11 -10.39
CA GLY A 108 -18.01 5.78 -8.97
C GLY A 108 -19.17 4.98 -8.39
N ALA A 109 -20.07 4.43 -9.21
CA ALA A 109 -21.23 3.70 -8.68
C ALA A 109 -20.84 2.42 -7.93
N ASN A 110 -19.73 1.75 -8.29
CA ASN A 110 -19.27 0.56 -7.55
C ASN A 110 -18.84 0.93 -6.13
N ALA A 111 -17.96 1.93 -5.99
CA ALA A 111 -17.51 2.41 -4.68
C ALA A 111 -18.68 2.98 -3.85
N LEU A 112 -19.61 3.70 -4.49
CA LEU A 112 -20.81 4.19 -3.82
C LEU A 112 -21.72 3.04 -3.36
N THR A 113 -21.86 1.98 -4.17
CA THR A 113 -22.65 0.79 -3.83
C THR A 113 -22.10 0.09 -2.60
N GLU A 114 -20.78 -0.11 -2.50
CA GLU A 114 -20.14 -0.68 -1.31
C GLU A 114 -20.39 0.18 -0.07
N ARG A 115 -20.27 1.51 -0.21
CA ARG A 115 -20.51 2.45 0.88
C ARG A 115 -21.96 2.46 1.33
N VAL A 116 -22.91 2.49 0.39
CA VAL A 116 -24.35 2.40 0.68
C VAL A 116 -24.64 1.09 1.39
N ALA A 117 -24.16 -0.05 0.86
CA ALA A 117 -24.33 -1.37 1.46
C ALA A 117 -23.80 -1.40 2.90
N HIS A 118 -22.61 -0.87 3.15
CA HIS A 118 -22.03 -0.77 4.48
C HIS A 118 -22.91 0.06 5.44
N ILE A 119 -23.35 1.25 5.01
CA ILE A 119 -24.17 2.14 5.84
C ILE A 119 -25.48 1.46 6.22
N VAL A 120 -26.22 0.91 5.26
CA VAL A 120 -27.56 0.34 5.53
C VAL A 120 -27.54 -1.12 5.97
N LYS A 121 -26.36 -1.76 5.97
CA LYS A 121 -26.14 -3.19 6.22
C LYS A 121 -26.78 -4.10 5.14
N ALA A 122 -26.74 -3.65 3.89
CA ALA A 122 -27.15 -4.43 2.72
C ALA A 122 -25.98 -5.23 2.13
N THR A 123 -26.28 -6.10 1.17
CA THR A 123 -25.28 -6.77 0.34
C THR A 123 -25.00 -5.93 -0.91
N ALA A 124 -23.74 -5.61 -1.19
CA ALA A 124 -23.36 -4.93 -2.43
C ALA A 124 -23.41 -5.92 -3.61
N VAL A 125 -24.05 -5.51 -4.71
CA VAL A 125 -24.14 -6.27 -5.96
C VAL A 125 -23.42 -5.48 -7.05
N ILE A 126 -22.19 -5.90 -7.35
CA ILE A 126 -21.31 -5.32 -8.37
C ILE A 126 -21.00 -6.40 -9.39
N THR A 127 -21.26 -6.11 -10.67
CA THR A 127 -21.19 -7.10 -11.77
C THR A 127 -20.14 -6.75 -12.82
N THR A 128 -19.39 -5.66 -12.65
CA THR A 128 -18.35 -5.25 -13.59
C THR A 128 -17.24 -6.29 -13.67
N ALA A 129 -16.94 -6.76 -14.88
CA ALA A 129 -16.01 -7.86 -15.13
C ALA A 129 -14.61 -7.62 -14.54
N SER A 130 -14.14 -6.37 -14.55
CA SER A 130 -12.83 -6.00 -13.98
C SER A 130 -12.78 -6.15 -12.45
N ASP A 131 -13.89 -5.89 -11.75
CA ASP A 131 -13.97 -6.07 -10.28
C ASP A 131 -14.16 -7.55 -9.92
N VAL A 132 -14.99 -8.28 -10.68
CA VAL A 132 -15.19 -9.74 -10.48
C VAL A 132 -13.91 -10.53 -10.76
N SER A 133 -13.13 -10.14 -11.77
CA SER A 133 -11.85 -10.78 -12.10
C SER A 133 -10.72 -10.40 -11.15
N GLU A 134 -10.92 -9.41 -10.27
CA GLU A 134 -9.90 -8.86 -9.38
C GLU A 134 -8.57 -8.61 -10.13
N SER A 135 -8.70 -8.06 -11.35
CA SER A 135 -7.60 -7.77 -12.26
C SER A 135 -7.34 -6.26 -12.32
N VAL A 136 -6.45 -5.83 -13.21
CA VAL A 136 -6.16 -4.41 -13.43
C VAL A 136 -7.35 -3.72 -14.10
N SER A 137 -7.98 -2.76 -13.42
CA SER A 137 -8.92 -1.84 -14.05
C SER A 137 -8.14 -0.76 -14.78
N VAL A 138 -8.06 -0.88 -16.11
CA VAL A 138 -7.31 0.02 -17.00
C VAL A 138 -7.76 1.47 -16.87
N ASP A 139 -9.06 1.68 -16.63
CA ASP A 139 -9.74 2.97 -16.52
C ASP A 139 -9.69 3.60 -15.11
N MET A 140 -9.35 2.83 -14.07
CA MET A 140 -9.26 3.32 -12.68
C MET A 140 -7.89 3.16 -12.05
N LEU A 141 -6.92 2.58 -12.74
CA LEU A 141 -5.59 2.24 -12.20
C LEU A 141 -4.93 3.42 -11.46
N GLY A 142 -5.00 4.62 -12.02
CA GLY A 142 -4.39 5.81 -11.45
C GLY A 142 -5.31 6.69 -10.59
N ALA A 143 -6.62 6.45 -10.61
CA ALA A 143 -7.60 7.33 -9.97
C ALA A 143 -7.38 7.54 -8.45
N PRO A 144 -7.04 6.51 -7.64
CA PRO A 144 -6.77 6.69 -6.21
C PRO A 144 -5.59 7.61 -5.89
N PHE A 145 -4.71 7.85 -6.87
CA PHE A 145 -3.51 8.67 -6.73
C PHE A 145 -3.65 10.04 -7.42
N GLY A 146 -4.84 10.36 -7.94
CA GLY A 146 -5.07 11.59 -8.70
C GLY A 146 -4.38 11.63 -10.06
N TRP A 147 -3.99 10.46 -10.61
CA TRP A 147 -3.42 10.42 -11.96
C TRP A 147 -4.48 10.78 -12.98
N GLN A 148 -4.04 11.37 -14.08
CA GLN A 148 -4.92 11.73 -15.18
C GLN A 148 -4.69 10.79 -16.35
N LEU A 149 -5.77 10.33 -16.97
CA LEU A 149 -5.66 9.58 -18.20
C LEU A 149 -5.46 10.57 -19.35
N ASP A 150 -4.45 10.34 -20.18
CA ASP A 150 -4.16 11.21 -21.32
C ASP A 150 -5.25 11.06 -22.39
N SER A 151 -5.88 12.17 -22.74
CA SER A 151 -6.99 12.25 -23.69
C SER A 151 -6.63 11.69 -25.08
N LYS A 152 -5.34 11.74 -25.48
CA LYS A 152 -4.86 11.17 -26.75
C LYS A 152 -5.07 9.66 -26.82
N THR A 153 -5.08 8.98 -25.67
CA THR A 153 -5.15 7.52 -25.58
C THR A 153 -6.45 6.99 -24.98
N GLU A 154 -7.35 7.89 -24.56
CA GLU A 154 -8.60 7.54 -23.88
C GLU A 154 -9.51 6.63 -24.72
N GLN A 155 -9.51 6.79 -26.04
CA GLN A 155 -10.26 5.94 -26.97
C GLN A 155 -9.84 4.46 -26.91
N HIS A 156 -8.60 4.17 -26.51
CA HIS A 156 -8.01 2.83 -26.50
C HIS A 156 -8.29 2.04 -25.21
N ILE A 157 -8.89 2.67 -24.18
CA ILE A 157 -9.23 2.00 -22.90
C ILE A 157 -10.01 0.72 -23.13
N THR A 158 -11.03 0.76 -23.98
CA THR A 158 -11.92 -0.38 -24.19
C THR A 158 -11.15 -1.57 -24.79
N GLY A 159 -10.25 -1.31 -25.73
CA GLY A 159 -9.41 -2.33 -26.34
C GLY A 159 -8.42 -2.95 -25.35
N VAL A 160 -7.70 -2.12 -24.58
CA VAL A 160 -6.77 -2.61 -23.56
C VAL A 160 -7.51 -3.34 -22.42
N SER A 161 -8.68 -2.85 -22.00
CA SER A 161 -9.51 -3.53 -20.99
C SER A 161 -9.98 -4.90 -21.47
N ALA A 162 -10.38 -5.02 -22.74
CA ALA A 162 -10.73 -6.30 -23.33
C ALA A 162 -9.53 -7.26 -23.35
N ALA A 163 -8.32 -6.78 -23.65
CA ALA A 163 -7.11 -7.60 -23.59
C ALA A 163 -6.84 -8.12 -22.16
N VAL A 164 -6.98 -7.27 -21.14
CA VAL A 164 -6.81 -7.65 -19.73
C VAL A 164 -7.83 -8.71 -19.28
N ILE A 165 -9.11 -8.54 -19.62
CA ILE A 165 -10.20 -9.44 -19.22
C ILE A 165 -10.13 -10.79 -19.95
N ASN A 166 -9.68 -10.81 -21.21
CA ASN A 166 -9.58 -12.02 -22.02
C ASN A 166 -8.22 -12.72 -21.90
N ASP A 167 -7.50 -12.50 -20.80
CA ASP A 167 -6.18 -13.08 -20.50
C ASP A 167 -5.14 -12.94 -21.62
N GLN A 168 -5.25 -11.88 -22.43
CA GLN A 168 -4.28 -11.62 -23.50
C GLN A 168 -3.04 -10.93 -22.93
N PRO A 169 -1.84 -11.15 -23.51
CA PRO A 169 -0.62 -10.53 -23.01
C PRO A 169 -0.73 -8.99 -22.99
N VAL A 170 -0.54 -8.36 -21.84
CA VAL A 170 -0.58 -6.90 -21.65
C VAL A 170 0.67 -6.44 -20.90
N VAL A 171 1.28 -5.35 -21.38
CA VAL A 171 2.44 -4.76 -20.69
C VAL A 171 2.05 -3.50 -19.94
N ILE A 172 2.57 -3.34 -18.72
CA ILE A 172 2.47 -2.12 -17.92
C ILE A 172 3.85 -1.49 -17.83
N VAL A 173 4.05 -0.34 -18.44
CA VAL A 173 5.31 0.39 -18.38
C VAL A 173 5.19 1.53 -17.38
N GLN A 174 5.85 1.42 -16.23
CA GLN A 174 5.83 2.44 -15.20
C GLN A 174 7.18 3.16 -15.08
N GLN A 175 7.27 4.37 -15.63
CA GLN A 175 8.45 5.23 -15.55
C GLN A 175 8.41 6.16 -14.33
N ALA A 176 7.20 6.55 -13.87
CA ALA A 176 7.00 7.46 -12.76
C ALA A 176 5.74 7.11 -11.93
N GLY A 177 5.52 7.86 -10.85
CA GLY A 177 4.32 7.79 -10.01
C GLY A 177 4.35 6.73 -8.90
N GLU A 178 3.29 6.76 -8.10
CA GLU A 178 3.00 5.83 -7.03
C GLU A 178 3.05 4.39 -7.52
N ARG A 179 3.72 3.53 -6.75
CA ARG A 179 3.87 2.12 -7.12
C ARG A 179 2.77 1.25 -6.52
N LYS A 180 2.13 1.66 -5.42
CA LYS A 180 1.16 0.83 -4.68
C LYS A 180 -0.24 0.76 -5.32
N TRP A 181 -0.34 0.70 -6.65
CA TRP A 181 -1.62 0.62 -7.38
C TRP A 181 -2.19 -0.81 -7.45
N TRP A 182 -1.37 -1.85 -7.27
CA TRP A 182 -1.87 -3.21 -7.16
C TRP A 182 -2.43 -3.47 -5.75
N LYS A 183 -3.76 -3.39 -5.63
CA LYS A 183 -4.48 -3.42 -4.34
C LYS A 183 -4.74 -4.83 -3.78
N TYR A 184 -4.64 -5.87 -4.61
CA TYR A 184 -5.06 -7.21 -4.21
C TYR A 184 -3.98 -7.96 -3.42
N ASP A 185 -4.44 -8.80 -2.48
CA ASP A 185 -3.58 -9.66 -1.67
C ASP A 185 -3.18 -10.96 -2.40
N LYS A 186 -3.00 -10.88 -3.72
CA LYS A 186 -2.61 -12.00 -4.60
C LYS A 186 -1.57 -11.56 -5.61
N ARG A 187 -0.97 -12.54 -6.31
CA ARG A 187 -0.06 -12.26 -7.43
C ARG A 187 -0.82 -11.69 -8.62
N MET A 188 -0.18 -10.77 -9.33
CA MET A 188 -0.70 -10.23 -10.58
C MET A 188 -0.80 -11.35 -11.63
N PRO A 189 -1.86 -11.37 -12.45
CA PRO A 189 -2.03 -12.38 -13.50
C PRO A 189 -0.83 -12.48 -14.44
N ALA A 190 -0.47 -13.70 -14.85
CA ALA A 190 0.77 -13.97 -15.59
C ALA A 190 0.82 -13.33 -16.99
N HIS A 191 -0.34 -13.07 -17.61
CA HIS A 191 -0.45 -12.37 -18.88
C HIS A 191 -0.17 -10.86 -18.76
N ILE A 192 -0.17 -10.31 -17.55
CA ILE A 192 0.15 -8.90 -17.30
C ILE A 192 1.58 -8.81 -16.80
N VAL A 193 2.39 -8.03 -17.51
CA VAL A 193 3.83 -7.93 -17.27
C VAL A 193 4.24 -6.48 -17.05
N CYS A 194 5.03 -6.20 -16.01
CA CYS A 194 5.47 -4.84 -15.70
C CYS A 194 6.90 -4.56 -16.21
N HIS A 195 7.15 -3.36 -16.71
CA HIS A 195 8.48 -2.86 -17.06
C HIS A 195 8.66 -1.43 -16.53
N ASN A 196 9.90 -1.02 -16.27
CA ASN A 196 10.21 0.33 -15.80
C ASN A 196 10.58 1.31 -16.92
N THR A 197 10.65 0.81 -18.15
CA THR A 197 10.97 1.57 -19.35
C THR A 197 10.31 0.96 -20.60
N VAL A 198 10.25 1.70 -21.69
CA VAL A 198 9.77 1.20 -22.98
C VAL A 198 10.85 0.41 -23.74
N GLU A 199 12.13 0.61 -23.41
CA GLU A 199 13.22 -0.08 -24.10
C GLU A 199 13.21 -1.60 -23.87
N GLY A 200 13.46 -2.36 -24.93
CA GLY A 200 13.53 -3.82 -24.89
C GLY A 200 12.18 -4.53 -24.90
N ILE A 201 11.07 -3.78 -24.92
CA ILE A 201 9.74 -4.33 -25.14
C ILE A 201 9.56 -4.56 -26.63
N ASN A 202 9.17 -5.79 -27.01
CA ASN A 202 8.76 -6.09 -28.36
C ASN A 202 7.23 -5.92 -28.48
N PRO A 203 6.72 -4.91 -29.20
CA PRO A 203 5.28 -4.65 -29.30
C PRO A 203 4.45 -5.82 -29.85
N SER A 204 5.04 -6.70 -30.66
CA SER A 204 4.33 -7.85 -31.23
C SER A 204 3.85 -8.84 -30.16
N ASP A 205 4.55 -8.90 -29.03
CA ASP A 205 4.35 -9.92 -27.98
C ASP A 205 3.13 -9.60 -27.10
N PHE A 206 2.63 -8.37 -27.17
CA PHE A 206 1.55 -7.87 -26.33
C PHE A 206 0.34 -7.48 -27.17
N GLN A 207 -0.87 -7.61 -26.64
CA GLN A 207 -2.12 -7.16 -27.25
C GLN A 207 -2.57 -5.77 -26.76
N GLY A 208 -1.99 -5.29 -25.66
CA GLY A 208 -2.24 -3.95 -25.14
C GLY A 208 -1.11 -3.46 -24.24
N ALA A 209 -1.03 -2.13 -24.07
CA ALA A 209 -0.10 -1.49 -23.14
C ALA A 209 -0.79 -0.49 -22.23
N ILE A 210 -0.30 -0.41 -20.99
CA ILE A 210 -0.62 0.64 -20.03
C ILE A 210 0.68 1.35 -19.71
N VAL A 211 0.84 2.60 -20.10
CA VAL A 211 2.04 3.39 -19.84
C VAL A 211 1.74 4.40 -18.75
N ILE A 212 2.65 4.57 -17.80
CA ILE A 212 2.55 5.52 -16.69
C ILE A 212 3.82 6.37 -16.76
N SER A 213 3.67 7.61 -17.22
CA SER A 213 4.80 8.48 -17.52
C SER A 213 4.46 9.95 -17.35
N ASP A 214 5.46 10.69 -16.85
CA ASP A 214 5.42 12.14 -16.73
C ASP A 214 6.06 12.88 -17.93
N GLN A 215 6.48 12.14 -18.96
CA GLN A 215 7.02 12.74 -20.18
C GLN A 215 5.93 13.30 -21.08
N LEU A 216 6.07 14.49 -21.64
CA LEU A 216 5.01 15.12 -22.47
C LEU A 216 4.63 14.24 -23.68
N ASP A 217 5.61 13.89 -24.49
CA ASP A 217 5.50 12.98 -25.61
C ASP A 217 6.14 11.64 -25.27
N VAL A 218 5.28 10.62 -25.23
CA VAL A 218 5.66 9.23 -25.01
C VAL A 218 5.45 8.49 -26.32
N SER A 219 6.51 7.82 -26.80
CA SER A 219 6.41 6.94 -27.95
C SER A 219 6.87 5.54 -27.57
N ILE A 220 6.12 4.54 -28.04
CA ILE A 220 6.54 3.14 -27.99
C ILE A 220 6.87 2.76 -29.43
N PRO A 221 8.15 2.64 -29.80
CA PRO A 221 8.54 2.35 -31.17
C PRO A 221 7.84 1.09 -31.70
N ASN A 222 7.31 1.17 -32.92
CA ASN A 222 6.61 0.07 -33.61
C ASN A 222 5.35 -0.46 -32.91
N TRP A 223 4.72 0.33 -32.03
CA TRP A 223 3.46 -0.07 -31.41
C TRP A 223 2.28 0.15 -32.36
N GLN A 224 1.63 -0.94 -32.77
CA GLN A 224 0.49 -0.91 -33.69
C GLN A 224 -0.85 -1.24 -33.03
N LYS A 225 -0.84 -1.57 -31.73
CA LYS A 225 -2.01 -2.04 -30.99
C LYS A 225 -2.53 -0.97 -30.04
N GLU A 226 -3.60 -1.29 -29.34
CA GLU A 226 -4.24 -0.42 -28.36
C GLU A 226 -3.28 -0.15 -27.18
N TRP A 227 -3.20 1.09 -26.72
CA TRP A 227 -2.45 1.44 -25.51
C TRP A 227 -3.06 2.64 -24.82
N VAL A 228 -2.86 2.72 -23.51
CA VAL A 228 -3.32 3.84 -22.69
C VAL A 228 -2.16 4.48 -21.95
N LEU A 229 -2.27 5.79 -21.70
CA LEU A 229 -1.26 6.58 -21.02
C LEU A 229 -1.85 7.26 -19.78
N TRP A 230 -1.26 7.00 -18.64
CA TRP A 230 -1.54 7.65 -17.37
C TRP A 230 -0.45 8.66 -17.02
N ARG A 231 -0.90 9.83 -16.55
CA ARG A 231 -0.10 10.98 -16.08
C ARG A 231 -0.07 10.99 -14.56
N PRO A 232 0.98 10.45 -13.92
CA PRO A 232 1.10 10.49 -12.48
C PRO A 232 1.43 11.90 -11.99
N LYS A 233 0.97 12.27 -10.78
CA LYS A 233 1.31 13.55 -10.14
C LYS A 233 2.70 13.50 -9.51
N SER A 234 3.72 13.28 -10.34
CA SER A 234 5.10 13.01 -9.94
C SER A 234 6.00 14.25 -9.93
N LEU A 235 5.62 15.34 -10.62
CA LEU A 235 6.48 16.51 -10.80
C LEU A 235 6.14 17.61 -9.78
N VAL A 236 7.16 18.28 -9.27
CA VAL A 236 7.03 19.52 -8.51
C VAL A 236 7.84 20.59 -9.21
N LEU A 237 7.21 21.74 -9.45
CA LEU A 237 7.87 22.86 -10.08
C LEU A 237 8.17 23.93 -9.03
N GLY A 238 9.44 24.26 -8.88
CA GLY A 238 9.85 25.45 -8.16
C GLY A 238 9.81 26.65 -9.09
N ILE A 239 9.20 27.74 -8.65
CA ILE A 239 8.98 28.94 -9.46
C ILE A 239 9.48 30.19 -8.74
N GLY A 240 10.21 31.03 -9.47
CA GLY A 240 10.52 32.40 -9.09
C GLY A 240 10.17 33.34 -10.23
N CYS A 241 9.74 34.56 -9.95
CA CYS A 241 9.46 35.55 -10.99
C CYS A 241 9.58 36.98 -10.46
N ASP A 242 9.52 37.96 -11.35
CA ASP A 242 9.36 39.36 -10.96
C ASP A 242 7.99 39.58 -10.27
N ARG A 243 7.85 40.66 -9.50
CA ARG A 243 6.57 41.01 -8.85
C ARG A 243 5.50 41.37 -9.87
N ASN A 244 4.26 40.98 -9.60
CA ASN A 244 3.09 41.22 -10.45
C ASN A 244 3.23 40.58 -11.85
N THR A 245 3.93 39.45 -11.94
CA THR A 245 4.08 38.75 -13.23
C THR A 245 2.71 38.24 -13.67
N PRO A 246 2.21 38.60 -14.87
CA PRO A 246 0.88 38.17 -15.31
C PRO A 246 0.77 36.64 -15.43
N ALA A 247 -0.41 36.10 -15.08
CA ALA A 247 -0.70 34.67 -15.23
C ALA A 247 -0.51 34.16 -16.66
N SER A 248 -0.73 35.00 -17.68
CA SER A 248 -0.47 34.67 -19.09
C SER A 248 1.01 34.38 -19.37
N VAL A 249 1.91 35.20 -18.81
CA VAL A 249 3.37 35.01 -18.95
C VAL A 249 3.81 33.72 -18.26
N ILE A 250 3.26 33.42 -17.09
CA ILE A 250 3.56 32.19 -16.35
C ILE A 250 3.10 30.95 -17.13
N LYS A 251 1.89 30.99 -17.70
CA LYS A 251 1.36 29.89 -18.53
C LYS A 251 2.22 29.62 -19.75
N GLU A 252 2.64 30.68 -20.45
CA GLU A 252 3.49 30.55 -21.63
C GLU A 252 4.87 29.98 -21.25
N GLY A 253 5.45 30.46 -20.15
CA GLY A 253 6.69 29.91 -19.61
C GLY A 253 6.59 28.43 -19.25
N LEU A 254 5.48 28.01 -18.61
CA LEU A 254 5.22 26.60 -18.30
C LEU A 254 5.04 25.75 -19.57
N ALA A 255 4.33 26.26 -20.57
CA ALA A 255 4.13 25.56 -21.84
C ALA A 255 5.46 25.33 -22.57
N GLN A 256 6.32 26.36 -22.63
CA GLN A 256 7.65 26.23 -23.25
C GLN A 256 8.59 25.33 -22.45
N PHE A 257 8.56 25.42 -21.11
CA PHE A 257 9.29 24.51 -20.24
C PHE A 257 8.88 23.05 -20.47
N SER A 258 7.57 22.79 -20.52
CA SER A 258 6.99 21.48 -20.78
C SER A 258 7.48 20.88 -22.09
N GLN A 259 7.45 21.68 -23.17
CA GLN A 259 7.91 21.27 -24.50
C GLN A 259 9.42 21.02 -24.52
N GLN A 260 10.21 21.95 -23.97
CA GLN A 260 11.67 21.88 -24.02
C GLN A 260 12.23 20.66 -23.28
N PHE A 261 11.67 20.34 -22.12
CA PHE A 261 12.17 19.26 -21.27
C PHE A 261 11.37 17.95 -21.41
N ASN A 262 10.42 17.90 -22.34
CA ASN A 262 9.51 16.76 -22.54
C ASN A 262 8.84 16.33 -21.22
N LEU A 263 8.25 17.27 -20.47
CA LEU A 263 7.58 17.02 -19.20
C LEU A 263 6.12 17.45 -19.28
N SER A 264 5.19 16.54 -19.02
CA SER A 264 3.75 16.83 -19.06
C SER A 264 3.31 17.70 -17.87
N LEU A 265 2.64 18.82 -18.15
CA LEU A 265 2.02 19.64 -17.10
C LEU A 265 0.91 18.89 -16.33
N ASP A 266 0.26 17.90 -16.96
CA ASP A 266 -0.71 17.03 -16.27
C ASP A 266 -0.07 16.17 -15.18
N SER A 267 1.25 16.05 -15.18
CA SER A 267 2.03 15.33 -14.16
C SER A 267 2.52 16.22 -13.01
N VAL A 268 2.24 17.52 -13.05
CA VAL A 268 2.55 18.45 -11.96
C VAL A 268 1.59 18.23 -10.80
N ALA A 269 2.17 18.00 -9.62
CA ALA A 269 1.46 17.90 -8.35
C ALA A 269 1.31 19.25 -7.66
N ALA A 270 2.35 20.09 -7.74
CA ALA A 270 2.46 21.32 -6.98
C ALA A 270 3.41 22.33 -7.62
N LEU A 271 3.13 23.60 -7.36
CA LEU A 271 4.08 24.71 -7.50
C LEU A 271 4.68 25.03 -6.14
N SER A 272 5.93 25.47 -6.12
CA SER A 272 6.62 25.86 -4.88
C SER A 272 7.45 27.12 -5.05
N SER A 273 7.53 27.93 -4.01
CA SER A 273 8.35 29.16 -4.02
C SER A 273 8.83 29.55 -2.62
N ILE A 274 9.41 30.74 -2.51
CA ILE A 274 9.75 31.38 -1.23
C ILE A 274 8.54 32.14 -0.67
N ASP A 275 8.45 32.30 0.65
CA ASP A 275 7.34 33.00 1.34
C ASP A 275 7.11 34.43 0.84
N LEU A 276 8.14 35.12 0.34
CA LEU A 276 7.97 36.43 -0.29
C LEU A 276 6.97 36.37 -1.46
N LYS A 277 6.70 35.20 -2.03
CA LYS A 277 5.81 34.98 -3.17
C LYS A 277 4.44 34.39 -2.79
N SER A 278 4.12 34.31 -1.51
CA SER A 278 2.83 33.78 -1.05
C SER A 278 1.62 34.59 -1.55
N ASP A 279 1.81 35.86 -1.89
CA ASP A 279 0.80 36.80 -2.39
C ASP A 279 0.92 37.06 -3.91
N GLU A 280 1.73 36.30 -4.64
CA GLU A 280 1.93 36.51 -6.07
C GLU A 280 0.73 35.99 -6.89
N GLN A 281 -0.20 36.90 -7.20
CA GLN A 281 -1.47 36.59 -7.84
C GLN A 281 -1.33 35.81 -9.16
N GLY A 282 -0.28 36.09 -9.95
CA GLY A 282 -0.02 35.37 -11.19
C GLY A 282 0.19 33.87 -10.97
N ILE A 283 0.96 33.49 -9.94
CA ILE A 283 1.25 32.08 -9.61
C ILE A 283 0.01 31.42 -9.03
N ILE A 284 -0.67 32.10 -8.09
CA ILE A 284 -1.87 31.61 -7.43
C ILE A 284 -2.95 31.29 -8.46
N THR A 285 -3.23 32.21 -9.38
CA THR A 285 -4.24 32.00 -10.43
C THR A 285 -3.90 30.83 -11.34
N VAL A 286 -2.62 30.62 -11.69
CA VAL A 286 -2.21 29.45 -12.49
C VAL A 286 -2.35 28.15 -11.68
N ALA A 287 -1.98 28.16 -10.40
CA ALA A 287 -2.12 27.00 -9.52
C ALA A 287 -3.60 26.59 -9.37
N GLU A 288 -4.49 27.54 -9.10
CA GLU A 288 -5.94 27.32 -8.96
C GLU A 288 -6.56 26.75 -10.25
N GLN A 289 -6.21 27.33 -11.41
CA GLN A 289 -6.74 26.89 -12.70
C GLN A 289 -6.33 25.46 -13.06
N ASN A 290 -5.18 25.00 -12.58
CA ASN A 290 -4.69 23.63 -12.80
C ASN A 290 -4.92 22.70 -11.60
N GLN A 291 -5.55 23.20 -10.53
CA GLN A 291 -5.77 22.47 -9.27
C GLN A 291 -4.46 21.95 -8.64
N TRP A 292 -3.38 22.74 -8.76
CA TRP A 292 -2.10 22.44 -8.12
C TRP A 292 -2.05 23.10 -6.74
N SER A 293 -1.42 22.44 -5.76
CA SER A 293 -1.06 23.15 -4.52
C SER A 293 0.02 24.19 -4.83
N PHE A 294 0.01 25.28 -4.07
CA PHE A 294 1.06 26.28 -4.10
C PHE A 294 1.64 26.41 -2.69
N ASP A 295 2.84 25.88 -2.51
CA ASP A 295 3.51 25.83 -1.22
C ASP A 295 4.67 26.83 -1.19
N THR A 296 4.73 27.67 -0.15
CA THR A 296 5.86 28.59 0.05
C THR A 296 6.67 28.21 1.27
N PHE A 297 7.95 28.57 1.23
CA PHE A 297 8.88 28.25 2.30
C PHE A 297 9.65 29.48 2.79
N ALA A 298 9.91 29.49 4.10
CA ALA A 298 10.78 30.48 4.70
C ALA A 298 12.22 30.38 4.14
N PRO A 299 12.95 31.50 4.00
CA PRO A 299 14.31 31.51 3.46
C PRO A 299 15.27 30.51 4.13
N ALA A 300 15.16 30.37 5.46
CA ALA A 300 16.03 29.47 6.24
C ALA A 300 15.84 27.99 5.87
N VAL A 301 14.61 27.58 5.53
CA VAL A 301 14.33 26.22 5.05
C VAL A 301 14.97 26.02 3.69
N LEU A 302 14.83 26.99 2.79
CA LEU A 302 15.39 26.92 1.45
C LEU A 302 16.92 26.94 1.43
N ASP A 303 17.59 27.67 2.33
CA ASP A 303 19.08 27.68 2.41
C ASP A 303 19.65 26.34 2.91
N SER A 304 18.83 25.48 3.52
CA SER A 304 19.21 24.14 3.96
C SER A 304 19.00 23.04 2.91
N ALA A 305 18.43 23.37 1.75
CA ALA A 305 18.16 22.39 0.69
C ALA A 305 19.47 21.88 0.06
N GLU A 306 19.59 20.56 -0.01
CA GLU A 306 20.70 19.87 -0.69
C GLU A 306 20.36 19.62 -2.17
N GLY A 307 21.37 19.64 -3.05
CA GLY A 307 21.20 19.37 -4.48
C GLY A 307 20.96 20.60 -5.36
N ILE A 308 21.15 21.80 -4.83
CA ILE A 308 21.12 23.06 -5.60
C ILE A 308 22.30 23.07 -6.59
N GLU A 309 22.00 23.23 -7.88
CA GLU A 309 23.01 23.28 -8.95
C GLU A 309 23.40 24.71 -9.33
N ASN A 310 22.53 25.70 -9.13
CA ASN A 310 22.73 27.09 -9.58
C ASN A 310 22.57 28.12 -8.45
N PRO A 311 23.48 28.16 -7.45
CA PRO A 311 23.45 29.14 -6.38
C PRO A 311 23.75 30.56 -6.90
N SER A 312 23.13 31.57 -6.28
CA SER A 312 23.33 32.98 -6.63
C SER A 312 23.51 33.84 -5.37
N GLU A 313 24.66 34.50 -5.25
CA GLU A 313 24.92 35.44 -4.15
C GLU A 313 23.96 36.63 -4.13
N TYR A 314 23.58 37.12 -5.32
CA TYR A 314 22.60 38.19 -5.44
C TYR A 314 21.24 37.76 -4.89
N VAL A 315 20.77 36.56 -5.26
CA VAL A 315 19.51 36.01 -4.74
C VAL A 315 19.63 35.80 -3.23
N LYS A 316 20.74 35.24 -2.74
CA LYS A 316 20.98 35.06 -1.30
C LYS A 316 20.91 36.38 -0.53
N LYS A 317 21.47 37.46 -1.08
CA LYS A 317 21.41 38.79 -0.48
C LYS A 317 19.98 39.36 -0.43
N VAL A 318 19.18 39.12 -1.46
CA VAL A 318 17.83 39.70 -1.59
C VAL A 318 16.78 38.88 -0.83
N THR A 319 16.88 37.56 -0.87
CA THR A 319 15.82 36.65 -0.42
C THR A 319 16.23 35.79 0.77
N GLY A 320 17.53 35.71 1.09
CA GLY A 320 18.07 34.80 2.10
C GLY A 320 18.29 33.36 1.63
N SER A 321 17.97 33.02 0.38
CA SER A 321 18.15 31.68 -0.21
C SER A 321 19.12 31.71 -1.39
N GLN A 322 19.94 30.67 -1.55
CA GLN A 322 20.89 30.55 -2.67
C GLN A 322 20.20 30.39 -4.04
N SER A 323 19.01 29.78 -4.09
CA SER A 323 18.25 29.58 -5.33
C SER A 323 16.79 29.33 -4.98
N VAL A 324 15.90 30.29 -5.28
CA VAL A 324 14.48 30.17 -4.90
C VAL A 324 13.81 28.99 -5.60
N ALA A 325 13.92 28.90 -6.93
CA ALA A 325 13.22 27.86 -7.69
C ALA A 325 13.75 26.46 -7.38
N GLU A 326 15.07 26.25 -7.42
CA GLU A 326 15.64 24.92 -7.16
C GLU A 326 15.39 24.47 -5.72
N ALA A 327 15.69 25.33 -4.73
CA ALA A 327 15.53 24.97 -3.33
C ALA A 327 14.06 24.67 -2.97
N ALA A 328 13.11 25.44 -3.52
CA ALA A 328 11.68 25.20 -3.25
C ALA A 328 11.23 23.86 -3.84
N ALA A 329 11.64 23.54 -5.07
CA ALA A 329 11.32 22.26 -5.70
C ALA A 329 11.90 21.08 -4.92
N LEU A 330 13.18 21.15 -4.55
CA LEU A 330 13.90 20.12 -3.79
C LEU A 330 13.24 19.89 -2.41
N THR A 331 12.93 20.98 -1.70
CA THR A 331 12.30 20.94 -0.38
C THR A 331 10.94 20.26 -0.43
N LEU A 332 10.06 20.66 -1.35
CA LEU A 332 8.71 20.10 -1.43
C LEU A 332 8.71 18.65 -1.95
N SER A 333 9.58 18.33 -2.91
CA SER A 333 9.74 16.95 -3.40
C SER A 333 10.42 16.01 -2.41
N LYS A 334 11.08 16.54 -1.37
CA LYS A 334 11.88 15.78 -0.39
C LYS A 334 12.95 14.92 -1.07
N THR A 335 13.64 15.51 -2.04
CA THR A 335 14.73 14.87 -2.79
C THR A 335 15.92 15.82 -2.88
N ASN A 336 17.08 15.28 -3.21
CA ASN A 336 18.32 16.03 -3.47
C ASN A 336 18.71 16.03 -4.95
N SER A 337 17.80 15.63 -5.85
CA SER A 337 18.04 15.54 -7.29
C SER A 337 17.07 16.42 -8.08
N LEU A 338 17.61 17.28 -8.93
CA LEU A 338 16.86 18.02 -9.92
C LEU A 338 16.63 17.15 -11.16
N VAL A 339 15.43 17.21 -11.74
CA VAL A 339 15.16 16.70 -13.10
C VAL A 339 15.55 17.77 -14.12
N VAL A 340 15.24 19.02 -13.80
CA VAL A 340 15.63 20.19 -14.57
C VAL A 340 16.12 21.23 -13.57
N ALA A 341 17.39 21.61 -13.71
CA ALA A 341 17.98 22.71 -12.95
C ALA A 341 17.40 24.06 -13.40
N LYS A 342 17.90 25.15 -12.84
CA LYS A 342 17.40 26.52 -13.11
C LYS A 342 17.25 26.82 -14.61
N TRP A 343 16.00 27.01 -15.03
CA TRP A 343 15.63 27.47 -16.37
C TRP A 343 15.02 28.87 -16.29
N VAL A 344 15.43 29.78 -17.18
CA VAL A 344 15.00 31.18 -17.17
C VAL A 344 14.16 31.49 -18.41
N PHE A 345 13.04 32.17 -18.20
CA PHE A 345 12.11 32.61 -19.22
C PHE A 345 11.89 34.12 -19.14
N LYS A 346 11.77 34.77 -20.30
CA LYS A 346 11.54 36.21 -20.39
C LYS A 346 10.48 36.51 -21.42
N GLN A 347 9.44 37.23 -21.02
CA GLN A 347 8.39 37.68 -21.91
C GLN A 347 7.72 38.93 -21.34
N ASP A 348 7.30 39.85 -22.21
CA ASP A 348 6.57 41.07 -21.86
C ASP A 348 7.25 41.92 -20.77
N GLY A 349 8.59 41.88 -20.72
CA GLY A 349 9.41 42.59 -19.74
C GLY A 349 9.54 41.91 -18.37
N TYR A 350 8.90 40.76 -18.16
CA TYR A 350 8.98 39.98 -16.93
C TYR A 350 9.98 38.83 -17.04
N ASN A 351 10.69 38.56 -15.95
CA ASN A 351 11.54 37.39 -15.81
C ASN A 351 10.86 36.34 -14.93
N MET A 352 10.93 35.09 -15.36
CA MET A 352 10.48 33.92 -14.64
C MET A 352 11.60 32.89 -14.62
N THR A 353 11.67 32.09 -13.56
CA THR A 353 12.61 31.01 -13.36
C THR A 353 11.85 29.78 -12.90
N LEU A 354 12.15 28.63 -13.51
CA LEU A 354 11.63 27.33 -13.11
C LEU A 354 12.76 26.37 -12.75
N ALA A 355 12.45 25.43 -11.88
CA ALA A 355 13.20 24.21 -11.65
C ALA A 355 12.20 23.08 -11.44
N CYS A 356 12.60 21.84 -11.73
CA CYS A 356 11.71 20.68 -11.60
C CYS A 356 12.39 19.55 -10.84
N CYS A 357 11.66 19.00 -9.87
CA CYS A 357 12.01 17.78 -9.15
C CYS A 357 10.94 16.71 -9.36
N ARG A 358 11.35 15.45 -9.26
CA ARG A 358 10.44 14.31 -9.24
C ARG A 358 10.27 13.83 -7.80
N ARG A 359 9.02 13.65 -7.38
CA ARG A 359 8.66 13.07 -6.08
C ARG A 359 9.12 11.62 -6.01
N GLU A 360 9.62 11.21 -4.85
CA GLU A 360 9.96 9.81 -4.63
C GLU A 360 8.74 8.98 -4.23
N PHE A 361 8.63 7.80 -4.83
CA PHE A 361 7.57 6.83 -4.54
C PHE A 361 8.19 5.50 -4.13
N SER A 362 8.04 5.15 -2.85
CA SER A 362 8.53 3.89 -2.31
C SER A 362 7.45 2.80 -2.34
N GLU A 363 7.88 1.55 -2.46
CA GLU A 363 7.03 0.36 -2.36
C GLU A 363 7.80 -0.74 -1.66
N SER A 364 7.15 -1.46 -0.74
CA SER A 364 7.77 -2.59 -0.03
C SER A 364 8.16 -3.72 -1.00
N LEU A 365 9.25 -4.43 -0.71
CA LEU A 365 9.68 -5.58 -1.52
C LEU A 365 8.60 -6.67 -1.64
N VAL A 366 7.79 -6.84 -0.59
CA VAL A 366 6.67 -7.79 -0.58
C VAL A 366 5.64 -7.45 -1.65
N GLN A 367 5.31 -6.16 -1.81
CA GLN A 367 4.36 -5.70 -2.83
C GLN A 367 4.95 -5.75 -4.23
N GLN A 368 6.25 -5.44 -4.38
CA GLN A 368 6.94 -5.56 -5.66
C GLN A 368 6.91 -7.00 -6.19
N ASN A 369 7.14 -7.99 -5.31
CA ASN A 369 7.13 -9.43 -5.67
C ASN A 369 5.76 -9.97 -6.11
N ARG A 370 4.68 -9.21 -5.89
CA ARG A 370 3.34 -9.54 -6.39
C ARG A 370 3.14 -9.12 -7.83
N LYS A 371 3.96 -8.22 -8.37
CA LYS A 371 3.92 -7.78 -9.76
C LYS A 371 4.94 -8.56 -10.59
N ASN A 372 4.57 -8.90 -11.82
CA ASN A 372 5.40 -9.62 -12.76
C ASN A 372 6.38 -8.67 -13.47
N TRP A 373 7.38 -8.15 -12.76
CA TRP A 373 8.40 -7.26 -13.35
C TRP A 373 9.36 -8.00 -14.29
N LEU A 374 9.52 -7.47 -15.50
CA LEU A 374 10.59 -7.79 -16.43
C LEU A 374 11.88 -7.15 -15.91
N ASN A 375 12.84 -8.03 -15.58
CA ASN A 375 14.21 -7.73 -15.17
C ASN A 375 14.45 -6.91 -13.89
N LYS A 376 14.69 -7.65 -12.80
CA LYS A 376 16.04 -7.83 -12.23
C LYS A 376 16.09 -9.16 -11.47
N LYS A 377 16.42 -10.27 -12.15
CA LYS A 377 17.32 -11.22 -11.50
C LYS A 377 18.72 -10.63 -11.67
N ARG A 378 19.27 -10.11 -10.57
CA ARG A 378 20.72 -9.94 -10.40
C ARG A 378 21.34 -11.34 -10.48
N HIS A 379 21.58 -11.85 -11.67
CA HIS A 379 22.60 -12.85 -11.88
C HIS A 379 23.83 -12.10 -12.39
N HIS A 380 24.79 -11.94 -11.49
CA HIS A 380 26.17 -11.66 -11.87
C HIS A 380 26.66 -12.82 -12.74
N GLY A 381 27.15 -12.50 -13.94
CA GLY A 381 27.93 -13.46 -14.72
C GLY A 381 27.45 -13.63 -16.15
N HIS A 382 28.01 -12.78 -17.01
CA HIS A 382 28.33 -12.97 -18.44
C HIS A 382 27.32 -13.65 -19.37
N GLY A 383 26.75 -12.79 -20.22
CA GLY A 383 26.05 -13.06 -21.48
C GLY A 383 26.19 -14.46 -22.09
N ALA A 384 25.07 -15.17 -22.11
CA ALA A 384 24.72 -16.13 -23.16
C ALA A 384 23.20 -16.38 -23.11
N LYS A 385 22.65 -16.77 -24.26
CA LYS A 385 21.22 -16.93 -24.59
C LYS A 385 20.42 -17.82 -23.60
N PRO A 386 19.09 -17.67 -23.52
CA PRO A 386 18.26 -18.48 -22.62
C PRO A 386 18.25 -19.96 -23.05
N GLU A 387 18.72 -20.86 -22.18
CA GLU A 387 18.53 -22.31 -22.33
C GLU A 387 17.14 -22.76 -21.84
N PRO A 388 16.59 -23.87 -22.36
CA PRO A 388 15.27 -24.34 -22.00
C PRO A 388 15.22 -24.90 -20.58
N ILE A 389 14.13 -24.57 -19.88
CA ILE A 389 13.84 -24.97 -18.50
C ILE A 389 13.81 -26.51 -18.39
N LYS A 390 14.60 -27.08 -17.47
CA LYS A 390 14.55 -28.51 -17.15
C LYS A 390 13.45 -28.78 -16.11
N LEU A 391 12.45 -29.57 -16.47
CA LEU A 391 11.36 -30.00 -15.59
C LEU A 391 11.65 -31.38 -14.97
N ASN A 392 11.18 -31.62 -13.74
CA ASN A 392 11.21 -32.95 -13.13
C ASN A 392 10.03 -33.82 -13.60
N ALA A 393 10.01 -35.09 -13.17
CA ALA A 393 8.96 -36.07 -13.54
C ALA A 393 7.53 -35.69 -13.12
N TYR A 394 7.34 -34.60 -12.38
CA TYR A 394 6.04 -34.07 -11.96
C TYR A 394 5.75 -32.69 -12.59
N GLY A 395 6.53 -32.25 -13.57
CA GLY A 395 6.30 -31.01 -14.32
C GLY A 395 6.77 -29.72 -13.64
N ASN A 396 7.59 -29.80 -12.58
CA ASN A 396 8.12 -28.62 -11.88
C ASN A 396 9.56 -28.30 -12.31
N GLU A 397 9.89 -27.00 -12.39
CA GLU A 397 11.23 -26.52 -12.75
C GLU A 397 12.31 -26.96 -11.75
N VAL A 398 13.44 -27.45 -12.28
CA VAL A 398 14.59 -27.87 -11.50
C VAL A 398 15.70 -26.84 -11.67
N VAL A 399 16.10 -26.23 -10.55
CA VAL A 399 17.27 -25.34 -10.52
C VAL A 399 18.54 -26.18 -10.66
N GLU A 400 19.48 -25.73 -11.48
CA GLU A 400 20.76 -26.40 -11.69
C GLU A 400 21.51 -26.61 -10.36
N GLY A 401 22.00 -27.85 -10.13
CA GLY A 401 22.71 -28.25 -8.91
C GLY A 401 21.85 -28.85 -7.79
N TYR A 402 20.52 -28.91 -7.93
CA TYR A 402 19.64 -29.51 -6.92
C TYR A 402 18.91 -30.77 -7.43
N GLN A 403 19.04 -31.87 -6.69
CA GLN A 403 18.30 -33.11 -6.94
C GLN A 403 17.17 -33.25 -5.91
N CYS A 404 15.92 -33.35 -6.38
CA CYS A 404 14.77 -33.51 -5.49
C CYS A 404 14.79 -34.91 -4.82
N LYS A 405 14.74 -34.98 -3.49
CA LYS A 405 14.63 -36.22 -2.70
C LYS A 405 13.59 -36.08 -1.57
N PRO A 406 12.88 -37.15 -1.15
CA PRO A 406 12.36 -38.30 -1.93
C PRO A 406 10.84 -38.51 -1.72
N LYS A 407 10.06 -38.76 -2.79
CA LYS A 407 9.56 -40.05 -3.32
C LYS A 407 8.56 -40.90 -2.52
N HIS A 408 8.26 -40.62 -1.25
CA HIS A 408 7.10 -41.23 -0.58
C HIS A 408 6.52 -40.29 0.48
N VAL A 409 5.34 -39.73 0.21
CA VAL A 409 4.54 -38.98 1.19
C VAL A 409 3.66 -39.98 1.92
N ASP A 410 3.96 -40.20 3.19
CA ASP A 410 3.08 -40.92 4.12
C ASP A 410 2.02 -39.95 4.66
N LEU A 411 0.78 -40.11 4.20
CA LEU A 411 -0.36 -39.26 4.56
C LEU A 411 -0.81 -39.42 6.02
N ASN A 412 -0.39 -40.50 6.69
CA ASN A 412 -0.67 -40.73 8.11
C ASN A 412 0.41 -40.17 9.02
N ARG A 413 1.40 -39.45 8.48
CA ARG A 413 2.42 -38.76 9.25
C ARG A 413 1.93 -37.36 9.58
N PRO A 414 1.40 -37.07 10.79
CA PRO A 414 1.07 -35.71 11.18
C PRO A 414 2.34 -34.85 11.15
N MET A 415 2.44 -33.99 10.13
CA MET A 415 3.66 -33.21 9.87
C MET A 415 3.89 -32.07 10.88
N LEU A 416 2.86 -31.69 11.66
CA LEU A 416 2.88 -30.46 12.47
C LEU A 416 2.67 -30.67 13.98
N TYR A 417 2.17 -31.81 14.44
CA TYR A 417 1.87 -32.02 15.86
C TYR A 417 3.00 -32.75 16.57
N HIS A 418 3.53 -32.15 17.64
CA HIS A 418 4.50 -32.75 18.55
C HIS A 418 4.08 -32.39 19.98
N SER A 419 4.30 -33.31 20.92
CA SER A 419 4.04 -33.12 22.34
C SER A 419 5.01 -32.09 22.94
N HIS A 420 6.28 -32.14 22.51
CA HIS A 420 7.34 -31.27 22.98
C HIS A 420 8.20 -30.75 21.82
N HIS A 421 8.53 -29.46 21.84
CA HIS A 421 9.47 -28.81 20.92
C HIS A 421 10.75 -28.46 21.67
N ILE A 422 11.84 -29.07 21.26
CA ILE A 422 13.18 -28.75 21.74
C ILE A 422 13.87 -27.83 20.73
N LEU A 423 14.27 -26.65 21.18
CA LEU A 423 15.13 -25.74 20.42
C LEU A 423 16.56 -25.88 20.95
N LEU A 424 17.44 -26.47 20.13
CA LEU A 424 18.82 -26.75 20.51
C LEU A 424 19.76 -25.74 19.83
N CYS A 425 20.54 -25.02 20.63
CA CYS A 425 21.52 -24.06 20.14
C CYS A 425 22.80 -24.77 19.66
N GLU A 426 23.02 -24.77 18.34
CA GLU A 426 24.18 -25.40 17.70
C GLU A 426 25.02 -24.37 16.91
N GLY A 427 25.10 -23.14 17.43
CA GLY A 427 25.92 -22.08 16.86
C GLY A 427 27.43 -22.34 16.97
N GLY A 428 28.24 -21.53 16.29
CA GLY A 428 29.70 -21.72 16.24
C GLY A 428 30.43 -21.77 17.60
N ARG A 429 29.91 -21.09 18.64
CA ARG A 429 30.46 -21.17 20.01
C ARG A 429 30.06 -22.46 20.73
N CYS A 430 28.80 -22.89 20.61
CA CYS A 430 28.30 -24.14 21.21
C CYS A 430 28.93 -25.36 20.57
N ALA A 431 29.11 -25.34 19.23
CA ALA A 431 29.80 -26.41 18.51
C ALA A 431 31.24 -26.63 19.00
N LYS A 432 31.96 -25.55 19.38
CA LYS A 432 33.30 -25.65 19.98
C LYS A 432 33.29 -26.24 21.40
N ALA A 433 32.18 -26.10 22.13
CA ALA A 433 32.02 -26.64 23.48
C ALA A 433 31.69 -28.14 23.50
N GLY A 434 31.37 -28.75 22.34
CA GLY A 434 31.07 -30.17 22.24
C GLY A 434 29.71 -30.48 21.62
N SER A 435 28.84 -29.48 21.42
CA SER A 435 27.49 -29.70 20.89
C SER A 435 27.41 -29.88 19.36
N LYS A 436 28.56 -30.00 18.68
CA LYS A 436 28.61 -30.14 17.22
C LYS A 436 27.90 -31.42 16.80
N ASN A 437 26.94 -31.33 15.88
CA ASN A 437 26.07 -32.41 15.43
C ASN A 437 25.11 -32.98 16.50
N LEU A 438 25.04 -32.42 17.71
CA LEU A 438 24.20 -32.95 18.77
C LEU A 438 22.71 -32.97 18.38
N ALA A 439 22.23 -31.97 17.62
CA ALA A 439 20.85 -31.99 17.13
C ALA A 439 20.58 -33.11 16.11
N HIS A 440 21.62 -33.63 15.44
CA HIS A 440 21.49 -34.79 14.56
C HIS A 440 21.45 -36.08 15.40
N GLU A 441 22.40 -36.24 16.31
CA GLU A 441 22.51 -37.40 17.22
C GLU A 441 21.23 -37.61 18.03
N LEU A 442 20.73 -36.56 18.69
CA LEU A 442 19.51 -36.63 19.49
C LEU A 442 18.26 -36.92 18.65
N ARG A 443 18.21 -36.48 17.38
CA ARG A 443 17.11 -36.84 16.47
C ARG A 443 17.16 -38.31 16.07
N THR A 444 18.36 -38.86 15.89
CA THR A 444 18.55 -40.29 15.64
C THR A 444 18.09 -41.09 16.85
N LEU A 445 18.50 -40.67 18.05
CA LEU A 445 18.07 -41.28 19.31
C LEU A 445 16.53 -41.28 19.48
N LEU A 446 15.87 -40.14 19.24
CA LEU A 446 14.40 -40.05 19.25
C LEU A 446 13.75 -41.01 18.24
N LYS A 447 14.36 -41.21 17.08
CA LYS A 447 13.85 -42.12 16.06
C LYS A 447 13.96 -43.58 16.51
N GLU A 448 15.09 -43.96 17.11
CA GLU A 448 15.30 -45.30 17.69
C GLU A 448 14.30 -45.59 18.81
N MET A 449 13.98 -44.59 19.63
CA MET A 449 12.99 -44.70 20.71
C MET A 449 11.53 -44.64 20.23
N GLY A 450 11.28 -44.47 18.93
CA GLY A 450 9.92 -44.32 18.39
C GLY A 450 9.26 -42.97 18.71
N LEU A 451 9.98 -42.02 19.31
CA LEU A 451 9.50 -40.68 19.69
C LEU A 451 9.65 -39.63 18.58
N GLY A 452 10.15 -40.00 17.39
CA GLY A 452 10.22 -39.13 16.22
C GLY A 452 8.91 -38.97 15.44
N ALA A 453 7.86 -39.75 15.78
CA ALA A 453 6.55 -39.80 15.14
C ALA A 453 5.44 -40.15 16.16
N GLY A 454 4.16 -40.05 15.77
CA GLY A 454 3.02 -40.37 16.63
C GLY A 454 2.59 -39.26 17.60
N ASN A 455 1.69 -39.58 18.54
CA ASN A 455 1.08 -38.58 19.45
C ASN A 455 2.04 -38.05 20.52
N LYS A 456 3.00 -38.88 20.96
CA LYS A 456 4.05 -38.50 21.91
C LYS A 456 5.27 -37.86 21.25
N ARG A 457 5.19 -37.54 19.94
CA ARG A 457 6.33 -37.07 19.14
C ARG A 457 7.05 -35.90 19.77
N ILE A 458 8.38 -35.99 19.87
CA ILE A 458 9.25 -34.89 20.29
C ILE A 458 9.95 -34.34 19.04
N LYS A 459 9.89 -33.02 18.85
CA LYS A 459 10.55 -32.33 17.74
C LYS A 459 11.79 -31.61 18.22
N ILE A 460 12.94 -31.88 17.63
CA ILE A 460 14.16 -31.08 17.84
C ILE A 460 14.36 -30.17 16.62
N SER A 461 14.45 -28.86 16.83
CA SER A 461 14.90 -27.87 15.85
C SER A 461 16.25 -27.30 16.26
N ARG A 462 17.17 -27.17 15.30
CA ARG A 462 18.46 -26.51 15.53
C ARG A 462 18.26 -25.00 15.42
N THR A 463 18.90 -24.23 16.30
CA THR A 463 18.95 -22.77 16.23
C THR A 463 20.41 -22.32 16.22
N MET A 464 20.70 -21.20 15.57
CA MET A 464 22.08 -20.68 15.47
C MET A 464 22.52 -19.96 16.75
N CYS A 465 21.59 -19.43 17.53
CA CYS A 465 21.84 -18.80 18.83
C CYS A 465 20.52 -18.67 19.59
N ALA A 466 20.47 -19.10 20.84
CA ALA A 466 19.33 -18.88 21.74
C ALA A 466 19.58 -17.74 22.75
N GLY A 467 20.59 -16.89 22.52
CA GLY A 467 20.92 -15.75 23.39
C GLY A 467 21.67 -16.08 24.69
N ALA A 468 21.75 -17.35 25.11
CA ALA A 468 22.35 -17.77 26.38
C ALA A 468 23.86 -18.12 26.31
N CYS A 469 24.68 -17.23 25.74
CA CYS A 469 26.09 -17.56 25.44
C CYS A 469 26.99 -17.86 26.66
N ARG A 470 26.58 -17.48 27.88
CA ARG A 470 27.32 -17.74 29.13
C ARG A 470 27.11 -19.16 29.68
N ASN A 471 26.03 -19.84 29.29
CA ASN A 471 25.65 -21.15 29.84
C ASN A 471 26.26 -22.34 29.08
N ARG A 472 27.07 -22.07 28.03
CA ARG A 472 27.59 -23.08 27.07
C ARG A 472 26.44 -23.95 26.56
N ALA A 473 26.59 -25.05 25.81
CA ALA A 473 25.51 -25.46 24.91
C ALA A 473 24.12 -25.58 25.60
N THR A 474 23.12 -24.88 25.05
CA THR A 474 21.81 -24.72 25.67
C THR A 474 20.69 -25.26 24.80
N MET A 475 19.64 -25.78 25.44
CA MET A 475 18.37 -26.02 24.77
C MET A 475 17.19 -25.53 25.59
N VAL A 476 16.12 -25.20 24.89
CA VAL A 476 14.82 -24.83 25.47
C VAL A 476 13.81 -25.89 25.12
N ILE A 477 13.04 -26.33 26.11
CA ILE A 477 11.96 -27.29 25.96
C ILE A 477 10.64 -26.54 26.08
N TYR A 478 9.83 -26.61 25.04
CA TYR A 478 8.44 -26.16 25.06
C TYR A 478 7.53 -27.36 25.05
N GLN A 479 6.52 -27.33 25.91
CA GLN A 479 5.50 -28.36 25.99
C GLN A 479 4.21 -27.84 25.38
N ARG A 480 3.56 -28.66 24.56
CA ARG A 480 2.24 -28.31 24.03
C ARG A 480 1.22 -28.33 25.18
N HIS A 481 0.52 -27.21 25.37
CA HIS A 481 -0.58 -27.11 26.33
C HIS A 481 -1.79 -27.89 25.82
N GLU A 482 -2.22 -28.90 26.57
CA GLU A 482 -3.47 -29.63 26.35
C GLU A 482 -4.51 -29.17 27.39
N GLN A 483 -5.77 -28.98 26.97
CA GLN A 483 -6.82 -28.47 27.85
C GLN A 483 -6.96 -29.34 29.10
N GLY A 484 -6.78 -28.73 30.27
CA GLY A 484 -6.91 -29.39 31.58
C GLY A 484 -5.65 -30.10 32.11
N GLN A 485 -4.50 -30.01 31.43
CA GLN A 485 -3.22 -30.52 31.94
C GLN A 485 -2.24 -29.39 32.25
N ALA A 486 -1.56 -29.49 33.40
CA ALA A 486 -0.45 -28.58 33.72
C ALA A 486 0.73 -28.85 32.78
N ALA A 487 1.32 -27.79 32.22
CA ALA A 487 2.50 -27.88 31.36
C ALA A 487 3.77 -27.88 32.23
N ILE A 488 4.09 -29.06 32.76
CA ILE A 488 5.11 -29.25 33.81
C ILE A 488 6.53 -29.03 33.28
N ASN A 489 6.76 -29.28 31.99
CA ASN A 489 8.08 -29.16 31.35
C ASN A 489 8.16 -28.01 30.34
N ASP A 490 7.19 -27.08 30.35
CA ASP A 490 7.19 -25.94 29.44
C ASP A 490 8.19 -24.86 29.88
N GLY A 491 8.86 -24.25 28.91
CA GLY A 491 9.81 -23.17 29.16
C GLY A 491 11.06 -23.58 29.95
N LEU A 492 11.40 -24.87 30.01
CA LEU A 492 12.61 -25.33 30.71
C LEU A 492 13.87 -25.08 29.88
N TRP A 493 14.90 -24.53 30.52
CA TRP A 493 16.20 -24.29 29.91
C TRP A 493 17.26 -25.22 30.47
N LEU A 494 17.89 -25.96 29.58
CA LEU A 494 19.02 -26.82 29.91
C LEU A 494 20.34 -26.20 29.47
N LYS A 495 21.39 -26.45 30.25
CA LYS A 495 22.79 -26.09 30.01
C LYS A 495 23.69 -27.32 30.13
N ASN A 496 24.92 -27.22 29.64
CA ASN A 496 25.88 -28.33 29.61
C ASN A 496 25.29 -29.62 29.00
N ILE A 497 24.46 -29.46 27.97
CA ILE A 497 23.73 -30.57 27.34
C ILE A 497 24.66 -31.53 26.59
N GLU A 498 25.86 -31.06 26.23
CA GLU A 498 26.95 -31.81 25.64
C GLU A 498 27.57 -32.82 26.61
N GLU A 499 27.38 -32.65 27.92
CA GLU A 499 27.91 -33.56 28.95
C GLU A 499 26.93 -34.68 29.30
N ILE A 500 25.69 -34.61 28.80
CA ILE A 500 24.65 -35.60 29.08
C ILE A 500 24.90 -36.84 28.20
N SER A 501 25.10 -38.00 28.83
CA SER A 501 25.30 -39.27 28.13
C SER A 501 24.04 -39.73 27.39
N GLU A 502 24.21 -40.60 26.39
CA GLU A 502 23.10 -41.15 25.61
C GLU A 502 22.04 -41.84 26.49
N ASP A 503 22.45 -42.65 27.47
CA ASP A 503 21.54 -43.32 28.41
C ASP A 503 20.70 -42.31 29.21
N LYS A 504 21.31 -41.21 29.66
CA LYS A 504 20.60 -40.13 30.33
C LYS A 504 19.64 -39.41 29.36
N TRP A 505 20.02 -39.21 28.11
CA TRP A 505 19.11 -38.66 27.09
C TRP A 505 17.89 -39.54 26.86
N ARG A 506 18.05 -40.87 26.86
CA ARG A 506 16.92 -41.81 26.78
C ARG A 506 15.98 -41.63 27.98
N VAL A 507 16.51 -41.43 29.19
CA VAL A 507 15.70 -41.12 30.38
C VAL A 507 14.96 -39.80 30.22
N VAL A 508 15.64 -38.75 29.75
CA VAL A 508 15.03 -37.43 29.48
C VAL A 508 13.88 -37.54 28.47
N PHE A 509 14.08 -38.23 27.35
CA PHE A 509 13.04 -38.35 26.33
C PHE A 509 11.85 -39.18 26.76
N ASN A 510 12.07 -40.25 27.53
CA ASN A 510 10.95 -40.98 28.15
C ASN A 510 10.19 -40.10 29.15
N ALA A 511 10.91 -39.31 29.95
CA ALA A 511 10.28 -38.39 30.90
C ALA A 511 9.38 -37.36 30.21
N LEU A 512 9.84 -36.77 29.10
CA LEU A 512 9.04 -35.85 28.28
C LEU A 512 7.87 -36.57 27.61
N ALA A 513 8.09 -37.77 27.06
CA ALA A 513 7.04 -38.55 26.41
C ALA A 513 5.91 -38.97 27.37
N ASP A 514 6.25 -39.20 28.65
CA ASP A 514 5.32 -39.56 29.72
C ASP A 514 4.84 -38.35 30.55
N ASN A 515 5.23 -37.14 30.16
CA ASN A 515 4.91 -35.88 30.84
C ASN A 515 5.24 -35.89 32.35
N THR A 516 6.39 -36.47 32.70
CA THR A 516 6.92 -36.47 34.07
C THR A 516 7.88 -35.30 34.29
N PRO A 517 7.95 -34.71 35.49
CA PRO A 517 8.78 -33.53 35.74
C PRO A 517 10.28 -33.82 35.52
N LEU A 518 10.92 -33.03 34.67
CA LEU A 518 12.30 -33.29 34.26
C LEU A 518 13.33 -33.07 35.40
N HIS A 519 13.04 -32.19 36.35
CA HIS A 519 13.88 -31.93 37.53
C HIS A 519 14.09 -33.16 38.42
N GLN A 520 13.21 -34.17 38.36
CA GLN A 520 13.37 -35.42 39.12
C GLN A 520 14.26 -36.44 38.40
N ARG A 521 14.60 -36.18 37.12
CA ARG A 521 15.27 -37.12 36.23
C ARG A 521 16.64 -36.63 35.76
N LEU A 522 16.93 -35.34 35.94
CA LEU A 522 18.18 -34.70 35.59
C LEU A 522 18.62 -33.83 36.78
N GLY A 523 19.92 -33.80 37.09
CA GLY A 523 20.42 -33.00 38.21
C GLY A 523 20.35 -31.50 37.95
N ASP A 524 20.28 -30.71 39.03
CA ASP A 524 20.17 -29.25 38.99
C ASP A 524 21.32 -28.57 38.24
N GLU A 525 22.47 -29.24 38.12
CA GLU A 525 23.63 -28.78 37.36
C GLU A 525 23.34 -28.56 35.87
N HIS A 526 22.31 -29.23 35.33
CA HIS A 526 21.92 -29.11 33.92
C HIS A 526 20.80 -28.09 33.69
N PHE A 527 20.24 -27.46 34.73
CA PHE A 527 19.21 -26.44 34.57
C PHE A 527 19.81 -25.03 34.61
N ALA A 528 19.43 -24.20 33.65
CA ALA A 528 19.79 -22.79 33.64
C ALA A 528 18.75 -22.01 34.47
N VAL A 529 19.21 -21.31 35.51
CA VAL A 529 18.37 -20.35 36.23
C VAL A 529 18.13 -19.16 35.33
N ILE A 530 16.87 -18.89 35.01
CA ILE A 530 16.44 -17.67 34.34
C ILE A 530 15.68 -16.88 35.38
N ALA A 531 16.21 -15.70 35.72
CA ALA A 531 15.51 -14.78 36.60
C ALA A 531 14.10 -14.51 36.03
N PRO A 532 13.04 -14.52 36.85
CA PRO A 532 11.70 -14.14 36.41
C PRO A 532 11.74 -12.76 35.74
N ALA A 533 10.90 -12.54 34.74
CA ALA A 533 10.85 -11.28 33.98
C ALA A 533 10.62 -10.04 34.88
N GLU A 534 10.09 -10.22 36.09
CA GLU A 534 9.80 -9.16 37.07
C GLU A 534 11.07 -8.52 37.68
N GLU A 535 12.19 -9.23 37.77
CA GLU A 535 13.47 -8.66 38.29
C GLU A 535 14.24 -7.84 37.23
N LEU A 536 13.92 -8.00 35.95
CA LEU A 536 14.50 -7.22 34.85
C LEU A 536 13.77 -5.88 34.62
N GLN A 537 12.54 -5.75 35.13
CA GLN A 537 11.78 -4.50 35.07
C GLN A 537 12.18 -3.52 36.19
N THR A 538 12.69 -4.01 37.32
CA THR A 538 13.05 -3.16 38.47
C THR A 538 14.33 -2.35 38.22
N THR A 539 15.29 -2.86 37.45
CA THR A 539 16.48 -2.09 37.06
C THR A 539 16.19 -1.04 35.99
N ALA A 540 15.23 -1.29 35.09
CA ALA A 540 14.80 -0.30 34.09
C ALA A 540 13.93 0.82 34.71
N GLN A 541 13.16 0.52 35.75
CA GLN A 541 12.31 1.51 36.43
C GLN A 541 13.07 2.43 37.41
N ILE A 542 14.26 2.07 37.86
CA ILE A 542 15.08 2.94 38.73
C ILE A 542 15.77 4.06 37.92
N GLU A 543 16.05 3.86 36.62
CA GLU A 543 16.63 4.93 35.79
C GLU A 543 15.58 5.92 35.24
N GLU A 544 14.33 5.50 35.05
CA GLU A 544 13.26 6.37 34.54
C GLU A 544 12.50 7.15 35.63
N THR A 545 12.61 6.78 36.92
CA THR A 545 11.91 7.48 38.02
C THR A 545 12.76 8.51 38.77
N SER A 546 14.06 8.63 38.47
CA SER A 546 14.92 9.66 39.08
C SER A 546 15.06 10.95 38.27
N SER A 547 14.52 11.04 37.05
CA SER A 547 14.66 12.24 36.20
C SER A 547 13.44 13.17 36.17
N ASP A 548 12.27 12.74 36.65
CA ASP A 548 11.02 13.52 36.53
C ASP A 548 10.48 14.09 37.85
N ASN A 549 11.09 13.81 39.01
CA ASN A 549 10.64 14.31 40.30
C ASN A 549 11.42 15.52 40.86
N SER A 550 12.38 16.08 40.11
CA SER A 550 13.10 17.29 40.54
C SER A 550 12.54 18.60 39.98
N SER A 551 11.42 18.58 39.23
CA SER A 551 10.90 19.78 38.56
C SER A 551 9.48 20.20 38.96
N LEU A 552 8.81 19.43 39.82
CA LEU A 552 7.42 19.69 40.25
C LEU A 552 7.27 20.09 41.73
N GLU A 553 8.28 19.88 42.59
CA GLU A 553 8.23 20.32 44.00
C GLU A 553 8.74 21.76 44.22
N GLU A 554 9.48 22.36 43.28
CA GLU A 554 9.97 23.76 43.41
C GLU A 554 8.97 24.83 42.93
N ARG A 555 7.88 24.46 42.25
CA ARG A 555 6.89 25.43 41.71
C ARG A 555 5.63 25.60 42.55
N SER A 556 5.44 24.79 43.59
CA SER A 556 4.29 24.87 44.50
C SER A 556 4.59 25.58 45.82
N ALA A 557 5.86 25.89 46.12
CA ALA A 557 6.28 26.54 47.37
C ALA A 557 6.54 28.06 47.25
N GLN A 558 6.35 28.68 46.08
CA GLN A 558 6.59 30.13 45.87
C GLN A 558 5.34 30.96 45.58
N GLN A 559 4.13 30.39 45.69
CA GLN A 559 2.88 31.10 45.41
C GLN A 559 1.94 31.27 46.63
N GLU A 560 2.36 30.80 47.82
CA GLU A 560 1.63 31.00 49.10
C GLU A 560 2.35 31.89 50.13
N SER A 561 3.44 32.59 49.76
CA SER A 561 4.14 33.53 50.65
C SER A 561 4.15 34.99 50.16
N ALA A 562 3.13 35.41 49.41
CA ALA A 562 2.93 36.80 48.98
C ALA A 562 1.51 37.34 49.23
N ASN A 563 0.83 36.80 50.25
CA ASN A 563 -0.30 37.44 50.93
C ASN A 563 -0.31 36.96 52.38
N GLY A 564 0.46 37.65 53.22
CA GLY A 564 0.65 37.38 54.65
C GLY A 564 1.80 38.19 55.20
#